data_AF-A0A7U9STD7-F1
#
_entry.id   AF-A0A7U9STD7-F1
#
_cell.length_a   1.000
_cell.length_b   1.000
_cell.length_c   1.000
_cell.angle_alpha   90.00
_cell.angle_beta   90.00
_cell.angle_gamma   90.00
#
_symmetry.space_group_name_H-M   'P 1'
#
loop_
_entity.id
_entity.type
_entity.pdbx_description
1 polymer ?
#
loop_
_entity_poly.entity_id
_entity_poly.type
_entity_poly.pdbx_seq_one_letter_code
_entity_poly.pdbx_strand_id
1 'polypeptide(L)'
;MRVDTRQTLDNKIKKILIEAFAIRMVMLIVIFSMQEHMEDGFIGTSTYYDDYRYELGAETYAKTANSLIDVAAFTQSYAKVDDWVGYKLASPFNSTPFWYWFACIILYVFRTKWVLRFINIVFAVTAILYVYRFVMLIYGERTALRTAKLLAFLPYPLIFSCFSYKDQLVMLITFFLLYKAAKYRKTNILSLKELIAMLVLALILMLTRSGLSIILFFCCVIIAFVNDYNFLSHIRKRLFIFAPLVLAVIIILFYRYGGTIIYKLTYYLNRHEETLTGLTLAFLTINSIFDIYKFPFTYIFSNIMPIDMFSGLGSWYLVVSNLNIIMCPISIGAALYIFRKKPDNIVFWACFMLYAVSIVTSINIFRHYYSLLPVTLIAFSDFSVTSSRNTKRIYYLVSFVFVFVLLIFYGFVRGN
;
A
#
# COMPACT_ATOMS: atom_id res chain seq x y z
N MET A 1 -9.20 15.29 -34.85
CA MET A 1 -10.03 15.05 -33.63
C MET A 1 -9.48 14.04 -32.61
N ARG A 2 -8.64 13.03 -32.93
CA ARG A 2 -8.04 12.11 -31.90
C ARG A 2 -6.76 12.63 -31.21
N VAL A 3 -6.10 13.65 -31.76
CA VAL A 3 -4.83 14.20 -31.24
C VAL A 3 -5.08 15.13 -30.04
N ASP A 4 -6.07 16.02 -30.13
CA ASP A 4 -6.42 16.97 -29.05
C ASP A 4 -6.84 16.28 -27.74
N THR A 5 -7.57 15.17 -27.81
CA THR A 5 -8.08 14.47 -26.62
C THR A 5 -6.98 13.74 -25.84
N ARG A 6 -5.96 13.18 -26.53
CA ARG A 6 -4.80 12.57 -25.84
C ARG A 6 -3.92 13.63 -25.20
N GLN A 7 -3.69 14.73 -25.90
CA GLN A 7 -2.87 15.83 -25.38
C GLN A 7 -3.50 16.51 -24.15
N THR A 8 -4.83 16.73 -24.16
CA THR A 8 -5.54 17.26 -22.98
C THR A 8 -5.52 16.29 -21.81
N LEU A 9 -5.59 14.99 -22.06
CA LEU A 9 -5.54 13.96 -21.02
C LEU A 9 -4.18 13.88 -20.34
N ASP A 10 -3.11 13.88 -21.13
CA ASP A 10 -1.74 13.90 -20.64
C ASP A 10 -1.46 15.17 -19.83
N ASN A 11 -2.04 16.31 -20.24
CA ASN A 11 -1.95 17.56 -19.49
C ASN A 11 -2.66 17.49 -18.11
N LYS A 12 -3.84 16.84 -18.02
CA LYS A 12 -4.58 16.72 -16.75
C LYS A 12 -3.81 15.89 -15.71
N ILE A 13 -3.30 14.72 -16.09
CA ILE A 13 -2.53 13.89 -15.15
C ILE A 13 -1.20 14.55 -14.80
N LYS A 14 -0.51 15.17 -15.78
CA LYS A 14 0.73 15.90 -15.51
C LYS A 14 0.53 17.01 -14.48
N LYS A 15 -0.56 17.78 -14.59
CA LYS A 15 -0.93 18.81 -13.60
C LYS A 15 -1.12 18.21 -12.21
N ILE A 16 -1.89 17.13 -12.09
CA ILE A 16 -2.10 16.44 -10.79
C ILE A 16 -0.78 15.98 -10.18
N LEU A 17 0.14 15.41 -10.99
CA LEU A 17 1.43 14.94 -10.50
C LEU A 17 2.34 16.08 -10.01
N ILE A 18 2.34 17.21 -10.72
CA ILE A 18 3.11 18.40 -10.31
C ILE A 18 2.53 18.96 -9.00
N GLU A 19 1.21 19.11 -8.90
CA GLU A 19 0.54 19.57 -7.69
C GLU A 19 0.79 18.62 -6.51
N ALA A 20 0.71 17.30 -6.76
CA ALA A 20 0.96 16.26 -5.77
C ALA A 20 2.40 16.28 -5.25
N PHE A 21 3.37 16.55 -6.11
CA PHE A 21 4.78 16.71 -5.72
C PHE A 21 4.98 18.00 -4.93
N ALA A 22 4.48 19.14 -5.44
CA ALA A 22 4.63 20.44 -4.80
C ALA A 22 4.04 20.47 -3.39
N ILE A 23 2.82 19.96 -3.21
CA ILE A 23 2.16 19.95 -1.89
C ILE A 23 2.89 19.05 -0.88
N ARG A 24 3.48 17.93 -1.35
CA ARG A 24 4.31 17.06 -0.50
C ARG A 24 5.65 17.69 -0.14
N MET A 25 6.24 18.47 -1.04
CA MET A 25 7.44 19.25 -0.71
C MET A 25 7.14 20.33 0.33
N VAL A 26 6.02 21.04 0.21
CA VAL A 26 5.54 21.98 1.24
C VAL A 26 5.32 21.23 2.56
N MET A 27 4.65 20.08 2.52
CA MET A 27 4.43 19.27 3.72
C MET A 27 5.75 18.80 4.36
N LEU A 28 6.74 18.39 3.57
CA LEU A 28 8.05 18.00 4.08
C LEU A 28 8.77 19.17 4.77
N ILE A 29 8.64 20.39 4.23
CA ILE A 29 9.16 21.61 4.87
C ILE A 29 8.44 21.85 6.20
N VAL A 30 7.12 21.70 6.25
CA VAL A 30 6.35 21.82 7.51
C VAL A 30 6.81 20.76 8.52
N ILE A 31 7.02 19.51 8.09
CA ILE A 31 7.54 18.43 8.96
C ILE A 31 8.92 18.77 9.49
N PHE A 32 9.80 19.28 8.63
CA PHE A 32 11.13 19.74 9.01
C PHE A 32 11.08 20.85 10.05
N SER A 33 10.25 21.87 9.83
CA SER A 33 10.12 23.03 10.74
C SER A 33 9.51 22.67 12.09
N MET A 34 8.74 21.59 12.18
CA MET A 34 8.06 21.16 13.41
C MET A 34 8.79 20.03 14.15
N GLN A 35 10.00 19.64 13.73
CA GLN A 35 10.73 18.49 14.27
C GLN A 35 11.06 18.60 15.79
N GLU A 36 11.09 19.81 16.35
CA GLU A 36 11.34 20.05 17.78
C GLU A 36 10.07 19.99 18.64
N HIS A 37 8.89 20.04 18.00
CA HIS A 37 7.59 20.09 18.68
C HIS A 37 6.73 18.84 18.47
N MET A 38 7.12 18.00 17.52
CA MET A 38 6.39 16.80 17.13
C MET A 38 7.32 15.60 17.08
N GLU A 39 6.74 14.41 17.18
CA GLU A 39 7.48 13.16 16.96
C GLU A 39 8.22 13.16 15.61
N ASP A 40 9.45 12.65 15.62
CA ASP A 40 10.32 12.64 14.46
C ASP A 40 9.85 11.63 13.40
N GLY A 41 9.40 10.45 13.85
CA GLY A 41 8.71 9.46 13.03
C GLY A 41 7.23 9.79 12.83
N PHE A 42 6.57 9.09 11.91
CA PHE A 42 5.14 9.29 11.64
C PHE A 42 4.29 9.03 12.88
N ILE A 43 4.56 7.94 13.60
CA ILE A 43 3.80 7.55 14.79
C ILE A 43 4.50 8.04 16.06
N GLY A 44 5.82 7.90 16.14
CA GLY A 44 6.62 8.25 17.32
C GLY A 44 8.12 8.09 17.10
N THR A 45 8.90 8.54 18.07
CA THR A 45 10.38 8.54 18.11
C THR A 45 10.88 7.34 18.93
N SER A 46 10.57 6.12 18.47
CA SER A 46 10.94 4.88 19.14
C SER A 46 11.34 3.80 18.14
N THR A 47 12.27 2.93 18.51
CA THR A 47 12.70 1.77 17.71
C THR A 47 11.56 0.78 17.45
N TYR A 48 10.45 0.90 18.17
CA TYR A 48 9.22 0.16 17.86
C TYR A 48 8.65 0.52 16.46
N TYR A 49 8.81 1.78 16.04
CA TYR A 49 8.27 2.28 14.77
C TYR A 49 9.27 2.12 13.62
N ASP A 50 8.78 1.62 12.49
CA ASP A 50 9.66 1.13 11.40
C ASP A 50 10.43 2.28 10.75
N ASP A 51 9.79 3.41 10.45
CA ASP A 51 10.43 4.55 9.80
C ASP A 51 11.55 5.15 10.64
N TYR A 52 11.29 5.37 11.94
CA TYR A 52 12.32 5.83 12.87
C TYR A 52 13.46 4.82 12.99
N ARG A 53 13.15 3.53 13.09
CA ARG A 53 14.15 2.45 13.15
C ARG A 53 15.01 2.38 11.88
N TYR A 54 14.42 2.56 10.70
CA TYR A 54 15.15 2.61 9.43
C TYR A 54 16.11 3.80 9.37
N GLU A 55 15.66 4.99 9.79
CA GLU A 55 16.47 6.20 9.79
C GLU A 55 17.61 6.11 10.81
N LEU A 56 17.33 5.74 12.06
CA LEU A 56 18.32 5.64 13.12
C LEU A 56 19.38 4.54 12.87
N GLY A 57 18.95 3.38 12.37
CA GLY A 57 19.86 2.31 11.98
C GLY A 57 20.77 2.73 10.81
N ALA A 58 20.21 3.44 9.82
CA ALA A 58 20.99 4.00 8.72
C ALA A 58 21.96 5.11 9.18
N GLU A 59 21.59 5.94 10.15
CA GLU A 59 22.45 6.98 10.75
C GLU A 59 23.65 6.37 11.45
N THR A 60 23.41 5.31 12.21
CA THR A 60 24.48 4.55 12.84
C THR A 60 25.40 3.92 11.81
N TYR A 61 24.83 3.29 10.77
CA TYR A 61 25.60 2.71 9.67
C TYR A 61 26.48 3.74 8.97
N ALA A 62 25.93 4.91 8.64
CA ALA A 62 26.66 5.97 7.97
C ALA A 62 27.89 6.41 8.79
N LYS A 63 27.80 6.43 10.12
CA LYS A 63 28.91 6.82 11.01
C LYS A 63 29.98 5.74 11.16
N THR A 64 29.63 4.46 11.05
CA THR A 64 30.53 3.35 11.39
C THR A 64 31.01 2.52 10.20
N ALA A 65 30.37 2.61 9.05
CA ALA A 65 30.72 1.81 7.87
C ALA A 65 32.03 2.29 7.23
N ASN A 66 32.90 1.36 6.86
CA ASN A 66 34.16 1.65 6.19
C ASN A 66 34.01 1.73 4.65
N SER A 67 32.86 1.30 4.13
CA SER A 67 32.56 1.32 2.70
C SER A 67 31.06 1.42 2.45
N LEU A 68 30.67 1.62 1.19
CA LEU A 68 29.26 1.72 0.79
C LEU A 68 28.46 0.45 1.14
N ILE A 69 29.10 -0.72 1.08
CA ILE A 69 28.50 -2.02 1.41
C ILE A 69 29.38 -2.69 2.49
N ASP A 70 28.98 -2.53 3.74
CA ASP A 70 29.68 -3.07 4.90
C ASP A 70 28.70 -3.93 5.73
N VAL A 71 28.73 -5.24 5.53
CA VAL A 71 27.78 -6.17 6.18
C VAL A 71 27.96 -6.18 7.69
N ALA A 72 29.19 -6.01 8.18
CA ALA A 72 29.46 -5.97 9.62
C ALA A 72 28.87 -4.71 10.24
N ALA A 73 29.13 -3.54 9.65
CA ALA A 73 28.54 -2.28 10.10
C ALA A 73 27.01 -2.30 10.00
N PHE A 74 26.45 -2.86 8.93
CA PHE A 74 24.99 -3.01 8.76
C PHE A 74 24.38 -3.84 9.90
N THR A 75 24.99 -5.00 10.18
CA THR A 75 24.51 -5.93 11.21
C THR A 75 24.56 -5.29 12.58
N GLN A 76 25.68 -4.65 12.94
CA GLN A 76 25.84 -3.98 14.23
C GLN A 76 24.93 -2.76 14.38
N SER A 77 24.72 -2.00 13.31
CA SER A 77 23.89 -0.79 13.35
C SER A 77 22.42 -1.09 13.62
N TYR A 78 21.87 -2.12 12.98
CA TYR A 78 20.48 -2.51 13.22
C TYR A 78 20.29 -3.30 14.53
N ALA A 79 21.31 -4.03 14.99
CA ALA A 79 21.30 -4.66 16.31
C ALA A 79 21.12 -3.63 17.44
N LYS A 80 21.73 -2.43 17.31
CA LYS A 80 21.62 -1.34 18.29
C LYS A 80 20.23 -0.72 18.39
N VAL A 81 19.36 -0.97 17.41
CA VAL A 81 17.97 -0.51 17.39
C VAL A 81 16.99 -1.68 17.49
N ASP A 82 17.42 -2.78 18.11
CA ASP A 82 16.66 -4.01 18.36
C ASP A 82 16.13 -4.69 17.08
N ASP A 83 16.77 -4.47 15.92
CA ASP A 83 16.44 -5.14 14.66
C ASP A 83 17.53 -6.11 14.22
N TRP A 84 17.21 -7.40 14.30
CA TRP A 84 18.13 -8.49 13.97
C TRP A 84 18.20 -8.81 12.47
N VAL A 85 17.80 -7.88 11.58
CA VAL A 85 17.80 -8.07 10.12
C VAL A 85 19.16 -8.52 9.57
N GLY A 86 20.27 -7.97 10.07
CA GLY A 86 21.64 -8.30 9.63
C GLY A 86 22.06 -9.73 9.94
N TYR A 87 21.61 -10.30 11.06
CA TYR A 87 21.90 -11.68 11.42
C TYR A 87 21.08 -12.70 10.61
N LYS A 88 20.08 -12.24 9.86
CA LYS A 88 19.17 -13.08 9.06
C LYS A 88 19.41 -12.93 7.55
N LEU A 89 20.58 -12.42 7.14
CA LEU A 89 20.92 -12.23 5.72
C LEU A 89 21.09 -13.54 4.95
N ALA A 90 21.42 -14.65 5.62
CA ALA A 90 21.44 -15.98 5.01
C ALA A 90 20.06 -16.45 4.50
N SER A 91 18.98 -15.81 4.95
CA SER A 91 17.61 -16.04 4.51
C SER A 91 16.94 -14.73 4.10
N PRO A 92 17.35 -14.11 2.96
CA PRO A 92 17.01 -12.74 2.61
C PRO A 92 15.51 -12.51 2.38
N PHE A 93 14.76 -13.55 1.98
CA PHE A 93 13.31 -13.45 1.82
C PHE A 93 12.55 -13.54 3.17
N ASN A 94 13.20 -14.02 4.22
CA ASN A 94 12.63 -14.02 5.57
C ASN A 94 12.89 -12.68 6.27
N SER A 95 14.12 -12.16 6.14
CA SER A 95 14.59 -10.90 6.73
C SER A 95 14.15 -9.66 5.97
N THR A 96 13.87 -9.78 4.66
CA THR A 96 13.43 -8.68 3.79
C THR A 96 14.32 -7.42 3.91
N PRO A 97 15.64 -7.54 3.62
CA PRO A 97 16.62 -6.53 4.00
C PRO A 97 16.72 -5.35 3.01
N PHE A 98 15.99 -5.36 1.88
CA PHE A 98 16.23 -4.40 0.80
C PHE A 98 16.07 -2.94 1.26
N TRP A 99 14.98 -2.62 1.95
CA TRP A 99 14.73 -1.26 2.41
C TRP A 99 15.76 -0.76 3.42
N TYR A 100 16.22 -1.65 4.30
CA TYR A 100 17.26 -1.37 5.28
C TYR A 100 18.58 -0.99 4.60
N TRP A 101 19.00 -1.79 3.61
CA TRP A 101 20.18 -1.50 2.80
C TRP A 101 20.03 -0.22 1.99
N PHE A 102 18.84 -0.02 1.41
CA PHE A 102 18.53 1.19 0.66
C PHE A 102 18.69 2.44 1.54
N ALA A 103 18.11 2.45 2.74
CA ALA A 103 18.26 3.54 3.70
C ALA A 103 19.74 3.76 4.08
N CYS A 104 20.48 2.70 4.41
CA CYS A 104 21.91 2.76 4.74
C CYS A 104 22.75 3.38 3.62
N ILE A 105 22.56 2.93 2.38
CA ILE A 105 23.32 3.42 1.21
C ILE A 105 23.02 4.90 0.96
N ILE A 106 21.75 5.29 0.95
CA ILE A 106 21.34 6.69 0.76
C ILE A 106 21.95 7.55 1.85
N LEU A 107 21.84 7.13 3.10
CA LEU A 107 22.34 7.93 4.21
C LEU A 107 23.86 7.98 4.29
N TYR A 108 24.56 6.92 3.88
CA TYR A 108 26.01 6.92 3.76
C TYR A 108 26.50 7.93 2.72
N VAL A 109 25.79 8.08 1.60
CA VAL A 109 26.15 9.02 0.53
C VAL A 109 25.79 10.46 0.89
N PHE A 110 24.56 10.69 1.35
CA PHE A 110 24.01 12.05 1.51
C PHE A 110 24.09 12.60 2.94
N ARG A 111 24.37 11.75 3.92
CA ARG A 111 24.54 12.12 5.35
C ARG A 111 23.31 12.76 5.99
N THR A 112 22.12 12.58 5.42
CA THR A 112 20.88 13.20 5.93
C THR A 112 19.63 12.37 5.64
N LYS A 113 18.78 12.17 6.65
CA LYS A 113 17.53 11.38 6.54
C LYS A 113 16.49 12.04 5.64
N TRP A 114 16.57 13.35 5.48
CA TRP A 114 15.66 14.14 4.64
C TRP A 114 15.69 13.72 3.17
N VAL A 115 16.83 13.21 2.68
CA VAL A 115 16.91 12.65 1.31
C VAL A 115 16.09 11.37 1.19
N LEU A 116 16.06 10.52 2.22
CA LEU A 116 15.23 9.31 2.22
C LEU A 116 13.74 9.66 2.18
N ARG A 117 13.31 10.65 2.98
CA ARG A 117 11.95 11.19 2.99
C ARG A 117 11.58 11.82 1.64
N PHE A 118 12.48 12.57 1.02
CA PHE A 118 12.31 13.12 -0.33
C PHE A 118 12.13 12.02 -1.39
N ILE A 119 12.95 10.97 -1.36
CA ILE A 119 12.83 9.83 -2.28
C ILE A 119 11.45 9.17 -2.14
N ASN A 120 10.91 9.07 -0.92
CA ASN A 120 9.57 8.53 -0.71
C ASN A 120 8.46 9.38 -1.34
N ILE A 121 8.61 10.70 -1.38
CA ILE A 121 7.72 11.59 -2.15
C ILE A 121 7.79 11.25 -3.64
N VAL A 122 8.99 11.04 -4.18
CA VAL A 122 9.17 10.65 -5.59
C VAL A 122 8.50 9.29 -5.88
N PHE A 123 8.65 8.31 -4.98
CA PHE A 123 7.95 7.02 -5.11
C PHE A 123 6.43 7.19 -5.06
N ALA A 124 5.90 8.00 -4.14
CA ALA A 124 4.47 8.23 -4.02
C ALA A 124 3.88 8.91 -5.27
N VAL A 125 4.54 9.95 -5.81
CA VAL A 125 4.11 10.63 -7.04
C VAL A 125 4.17 9.68 -8.24
N THR A 126 5.22 8.86 -8.34
CA THR A 126 5.34 7.86 -9.41
C THR A 126 4.27 6.77 -9.26
N ALA A 127 3.92 6.37 -8.03
CA ALA A 127 2.84 5.43 -7.76
C ALA A 127 1.50 5.97 -8.25
N ILE A 128 1.20 7.26 -8.04
CA ILE A 128 -0.01 7.92 -8.58
C ILE A 128 -0.10 7.75 -10.10
N LEU A 129 1.02 7.91 -10.82
CA LEU A 129 1.04 7.72 -12.28
C LEU A 129 0.69 6.27 -12.68
N TYR A 130 1.24 5.27 -11.99
CA TYR A 130 0.95 3.87 -12.32
C TYR A 130 -0.46 3.43 -11.90
N VAL A 131 -0.96 3.92 -10.77
CA VAL A 131 -2.37 3.78 -10.39
C VAL A 131 -3.26 4.38 -11.47
N TYR A 132 -2.99 5.62 -11.90
CA TYR A 132 -3.74 6.26 -12.97
C TYR A 132 -3.75 5.43 -14.27
N ARG A 133 -2.59 4.95 -14.71
CA ARG A 133 -2.47 4.14 -15.94
C ARG A 133 -3.22 2.81 -15.83
N PHE A 134 -3.13 2.13 -14.69
CA PHE A 134 -3.89 0.91 -14.41
C PHE A 134 -5.39 1.16 -14.45
N VAL A 135 -5.86 2.21 -13.77
CA VAL A 135 -7.28 2.53 -13.67
C VAL A 135 -7.83 3.01 -15.01
N MET A 136 -7.09 3.83 -15.74
CA MET A 136 -7.47 4.27 -17.08
C MET A 136 -7.68 3.07 -18.01
N LEU A 137 -6.79 2.08 -17.91
CA LEU A 137 -6.86 0.90 -18.75
C LEU A 137 -8.13 0.08 -18.48
N ILE A 138 -8.59 -0.01 -17.23
CA ILE A 138 -9.69 -0.91 -16.82
C ILE A 138 -11.02 -0.19 -16.65
N TYR A 139 -11.04 0.96 -15.98
CA TYR A 139 -12.24 1.69 -15.54
C TYR A 139 -12.46 3.00 -16.33
N GLY A 140 -11.49 3.44 -17.13
CA GLY A 140 -11.60 4.63 -17.98
C GLY A 140 -11.17 5.95 -17.30
N GLU A 141 -11.17 7.04 -18.08
CA GLU A 141 -10.56 8.33 -17.71
C GLU A 141 -11.16 8.94 -16.44
N ARG A 142 -12.50 9.00 -16.34
CA ARG A 142 -13.16 9.70 -15.22
C ARG A 142 -12.82 9.07 -13.88
N THR A 143 -12.84 7.75 -13.81
CA THR A 143 -12.44 6.98 -12.63
C THR A 143 -10.95 7.17 -12.35
N ALA A 144 -10.09 7.09 -13.38
CA ALA A 144 -8.64 7.25 -13.23
C ALA A 144 -8.24 8.63 -12.67
N LEU A 145 -8.80 9.71 -13.22
CA LEU A 145 -8.53 11.08 -12.74
C LEU A 145 -9.01 11.27 -11.31
N ARG A 146 -10.17 10.72 -10.95
CA ARG A 146 -10.70 10.82 -9.58
C ARG A 146 -9.84 10.05 -8.59
N THR A 147 -9.44 8.81 -8.91
CA THR A 147 -8.52 8.03 -8.07
C THR A 147 -7.20 8.75 -7.88
N ALA A 148 -6.62 9.31 -8.96
CA ALA A 148 -5.36 10.05 -8.89
C ALA A 148 -5.47 11.29 -7.99
N LYS A 149 -6.57 12.05 -8.08
CA LYS A 149 -6.82 13.20 -7.19
C LYS A 149 -6.95 12.79 -5.73
N LEU A 150 -7.68 11.72 -5.44
CA LEU A 150 -7.82 11.22 -4.06
C LEU A 150 -6.46 10.81 -3.49
N LEU A 151 -5.65 10.06 -4.25
CA LEU A 151 -4.32 9.66 -3.80
C LEU A 151 -3.34 10.84 -3.71
N ALA A 152 -3.52 11.87 -4.53
CA ALA A 152 -2.70 13.08 -4.49
C ALA A 152 -2.97 13.97 -3.27
N PHE A 153 -4.24 14.12 -2.87
CA PHE A 153 -4.67 15.21 -1.99
C PHE A 153 -5.35 14.76 -0.68
N LEU A 154 -5.65 13.47 -0.50
CA LEU A 154 -6.14 13.00 0.80
C LEU A 154 -5.05 13.17 1.87
N PRO A 155 -5.42 13.55 3.12
CA PRO A 155 -4.46 13.81 4.19
C PRO A 155 -3.50 12.65 4.44
N TYR A 156 -4.02 11.42 4.52
CA TYR A 156 -3.19 10.26 4.84
C TYR A 156 -2.13 9.97 3.75
N PRO A 157 -2.46 9.80 2.45
CA PRO A 157 -1.45 9.65 1.40
C PRO A 157 -0.49 10.82 1.22
N LEU A 158 -0.91 12.04 1.58
CA LEU A 158 -0.09 13.23 1.48
C LEU A 158 0.99 13.23 2.56
N ILE A 159 0.57 13.16 3.83
CA ILE A 159 1.48 13.27 4.99
C ILE A 159 2.34 12.01 5.10
N PHE A 160 1.74 10.82 5.01
CA PHE A 160 2.48 9.55 5.20
C PHE A 160 3.59 9.34 4.16
N SER A 161 3.47 9.92 2.96
CA SER A 161 4.51 9.86 1.94
C SER A 161 5.76 10.68 2.23
N CYS A 162 5.73 11.52 3.26
CA CYS A 162 6.87 12.31 3.71
C CYS A 162 7.73 11.60 4.75
N PHE A 163 7.38 10.36 5.16
CA PHE A 163 8.12 9.56 6.14
C PHE A 163 8.78 8.36 5.47
N SER A 164 9.88 7.86 6.04
CA SER A 164 10.75 6.83 5.45
C SER A 164 10.20 5.40 5.52
N TYR A 165 8.89 5.22 5.33
CA TYR A 165 8.25 3.92 5.20
C TYR A 165 8.50 3.30 3.82
N LYS A 166 8.81 2.00 3.79
CA LYS A 166 8.93 1.21 2.55
C LYS A 166 7.64 1.11 1.73
N ASP A 167 6.50 1.43 2.34
CA ASP A 167 5.18 1.22 1.77
C ASP A 167 4.90 2.02 0.49
N GLN A 168 5.57 3.18 0.27
CA GLN A 168 5.46 3.93 -0.98
C GLN A 168 6.13 3.19 -2.15
N LEU A 169 7.32 2.61 -1.92
CA LEU A 169 7.98 1.74 -2.89
C LEU A 169 7.15 0.50 -3.18
N VAL A 170 6.59 -0.13 -2.13
CA VAL A 170 5.70 -1.29 -2.28
C VAL A 170 4.48 -0.94 -3.13
N MET A 171 3.84 0.20 -2.90
CA MET A 171 2.70 0.68 -3.70
C MET A 171 3.09 0.89 -5.16
N LEU A 172 4.22 1.56 -5.41
CA LEU A 172 4.75 1.79 -6.76
C LEU A 172 4.94 0.47 -7.51
N ILE A 173 5.65 -0.49 -6.91
CA ILE A 173 5.91 -1.79 -7.53
C ILE A 173 4.61 -2.55 -7.75
N THR A 174 3.71 -2.55 -6.77
CA THR A 174 2.41 -3.23 -6.84
C THR A 174 1.62 -2.76 -8.06
N PHE A 175 1.42 -1.45 -8.21
CA PHE A 175 0.62 -0.92 -9.31
C PHE A 175 1.38 -0.93 -10.65
N PHE A 176 2.71 -0.90 -10.65
CA PHE A 176 3.49 -1.18 -11.84
C PHE A 176 3.21 -2.60 -12.38
N LEU A 177 3.31 -3.61 -11.51
CA LEU A 177 3.10 -5.01 -11.88
C LEU A 177 1.64 -5.27 -12.31
N LEU A 178 0.66 -4.76 -11.57
CA LEU A 178 -0.75 -4.85 -11.93
C LEU A 178 -1.05 -4.17 -13.28
N TYR A 179 -0.48 -2.98 -13.53
CA TYR A 179 -0.60 -2.30 -14.82
C TYR A 179 -0.02 -3.13 -15.96
N LYS A 180 1.18 -3.71 -15.79
CA LYS A 180 1.80 -4.54 -16.84
C LYS A 180 1.02 -5.82 -17.09
N ALA A 181 0.51 -6.49 -16.05
CA ALA A 181 -0.34 -7.67 -16.18
C ALA A 181 -1.62 -7.34 -16.97
N ALA A 182 -2.32 -6.27 -16.60
CA ALA A 182 -3.53 -5.83 -17.28
C ALA A 182 -3.26 -5.37 -18.74
N LYS A 183 -2.16 -4.65 -18.97
CA LYS A 183 -1.73 -4.24 -20.31
C LYS A 183 -1.46 -5.48 -21.16
N TYR A 184 -0.73 -6.44 -20.61
CA TYR A 184 -0.41 -7.69 -21.30
C TYR A 184 -1.66 -8.45 -21.72
N ARG A 185 -2.65 -8.61 -20.83
CA ARG A 185 -3.93 -9.25 -21.18
C ARG A 185 -4.61 -8.57 -22.39
N LYS A 186 -4.56 -7.24 -22.46
CA LYS A 186 -5.23 -6.47 -23.54
C LYS A 186 -4.44 -6.42 -24.84
N THR A 187 -3.10 -6.41 -24.79
CA THR A 187 -2.28 -6.20 -25.99
C THR A 187 -1.52 -7.44 -26.45
N ASN A 188 -1.40 -8.47 -25.61
CA ASN A 188 -0.54 -9.66 -25.80
C ASN A 188 0.93 -9.33 -26.14
N ILE A 189 1.36 -8.11 -25.82
CA ILE A 189 2.70 -7.60 -26.15
C ILE A 189 3.37 -7.15 -24.86
N LEU A 190 4.53 -7.75 -24.58
CA LEU A 190 5.46 -7.33 -23.55
C LEU A 190 6.85 -7.22 -24.17
N SER A 191 7.49 -6.06 -24.08
CA SER A 191 8.87 -5.90 -24.55
C SER A 191 9.86 -6.56 -23.58
N LEU A 192 11.03 -6.96 -24.08
CA LEU A 192 12.10 -7.52 -23.24
C LEU A 192 12.49 -6.58 -22.10
N LYS A 193 12.55 -5.27 -22.37
CA LYS A 193 12.83 -4.24 -21.34
C LYS A 193 11.77 -4.23 -20.24
N GLU A 194 10.49 -4.35 -20.60
CA GLU A 194 9.40 -4.44 -19.62
C GLU A 194 9.49 -5.73 -18.81
N LEU A 195 9.82 -6.86 -19.43
CA LEU A 195 10.00 -8.13 -18.74
C LEU A 195 11.14 -8.07 -17.72
N ILE A 196 12.31 -7.56 -18.10
CA ILE A 196 13.46 -7.39 -17.20
C ILE A 196 13.08 -6.47 -16.04
N ALA A 197 12.43 -5.34 -16.32
CA ALA A 197 11.96 -4.42 -15.28
C ALA A 197 10.98 -5.11 -14.31
N MET A 198 10.03 -5.91 -14.81
CA MET A 198 9.12 -6.66 -13.96
C MET A 198 9.85 -7.66 -13.06
N LEU A 199 10.84 -8.39 -13.59
CA LEU A 199 11.62 -9.37 -12.81
C LEU A 199 12.46 -8.69 -11.71
N VAL A 200 13.12 -7.58 -12.03
CA VAL A 200 13.90 -6.79 -11.06
C VAL A 200 12.98 -6.24 -9.97
N LEU A 201 11.85 -5.65 -10.32
CA LEU A 201 10.91 -5.09 -9.36
C LEU A 201 10.23 -6.19 -8.52
N ALA A 202 9.95 -7.36 -9.11
CA ALA A 202 9.46 -8.53 -8.37
C ALA A 202 10.48 -8.98 -7.32
N LEU A 203 11.77 -9.06 -7.68
CA LEU A 203 12.83 -9.40 -6.73
C LEU A 203 12.95 -8.36 -5.61
N ILE A 204 12.94 -7.06 -5.95
CA ILE A 204 12.95 -5.98 -4.96
C ILE A 204 11.76 -6.10 -4.00
N LEU A 205 10.57 -6.38 -4.52
CA LEU A 205 9.38 -6.55 -3.70
C LEU A 205 9.49 -7.77 -2.79
N MET A 206 10.01 -8.91 -3.28
CA MET A 206 10.26 -10.09 -2.45
C MET A 206 11.26 -9.79 -1.32
N LEU A 207 12.29 -9.01 -1.60
CA LEU A 207 13.29 -8.57 -0.62
C LEU A 207 12.79 -7.43 0.30
N THR A 208 11.60 -6.90 0.08
CA THR A 208 11.00 -5.81 0.88
C THR A 208 9.79 -6.28 1.69
N ARG A 209 8.94 -7.12 1.09
CA ARG A 209 7.69 -7.66 1.65
C ARG A 209 7.31 -9.00 0.99
N SER A 210 8.06 -10.05 1.30
CA SER A 210 7.91 -11.39 0.71
C SER A 210 6.50 -11.97 0.78
N GLY A 211 5.79 -11.85 1.91
CA GLY A 211 4.42 -12.38 2.05
C GLY A 211 3.44 -11.76 1.05
N LEU A 212 3.43 -10.42 0.94
CA LEU A 212 2.57 -9.70 0.00
C LEU A 212 2.95 -9.99 -1.46
N SER A 213 4.24 -10.13 -1.76
CA SER A 213 4.69 -10.36 -3.14
C SER A 213 4.13 -11.64 -3.77
N ILE A 214 4.02 -12.72 -2.99
CA ILE A 214 3.54 -14.02 -3.49
C ILE A 214 2.07 -13.90 -3.91
N ILE A 215 1.25 -13.30 -3.05
CA ILE A 215 -0.18 -13.09 -3.33
C ILE A 215 -0.34 -12.15 -4.53
N LEU A 216 0.45 -11.06 -4.59
CA LEU A 216 0.43 -10.15 -5.74
C LEU A 216 0.80 -10.87 -7.05
N PHE A 217 1.84 -11.72 -7.06
CA PHE A 217 2.23 -12.43 -8.27
C PHE A 217 1.12 -13.38 -8.75
N PHE A 218 0.46 -14.06 -7.82
CA PHE A 218 -0.71 -14.87 -8.13
C PHE A 218 -1.84 -14.02 -8.74
N CYS A 219 -2.16 -12.86 -8.15
CA CYS A 219 -3.14 -11.93 -8.73
C CYS A 219 -2.71 -11.42 -10.12
N CYS A 220 -1.44 -11.09 -10.33
CA CYS A 220 -0.91 -10.66 -11.61
C CYS A 220 -1.03 -11.76 -12.69
N VAL A 221 -0.79 -13.03 -12.33
CA VAL A 221 -0.99 -14.17 -13.22
C VAL A 221 -2.47 -14.31 -13.59
N ILE A 222 -3.38 -14.26 -12.62
CA ILE A 222 -4.82 -14.31 -12.90
C ILE A 222 -5.23 -13.17 -13.85
N ILE A 223 -4.82 -11.93 -13.56
CA ILE A 223 -5.14 -10.77 -14.40
C ILE A 223 -4.52 -10.88 -15.80
N ALA A 224 -3.31 -11.45 -15.94
CA ALA A 224 -2.62 -11.53 -17.22
C ALA A 224 -3.20 -12.61 -18.15
N PHE A 225 -3.68 -13.72 -17.59
CA PHE A 225 -3.96 -14.94 -18.37
C PHE A 225 -5.42 -15.39 -18.35
N VAL A 226 -6.24 -14.98 -17.38
CA VAL A 226 -7.66 -15.33 -17.36
C VAL A 226 -8.41 -14.35 -18.27
N ASN A 227 -9.02 -14.88 -19.34
CA ASN A 227 -9.92 -14.14 -20.23
C ASN A 227 -11.36 -14.61 -20.02
N ASP A 228 -12.31 -13.67 -20.02
CA ASP A 228 -13.70 -13.90 -19.59
C ASP A 228 -14.47 -14.97 -20.40
N TYR A 229 -14.03 -15.40 -21.60
CA TYR A 229 -14.79 -16.40 -22.37
C TYR A 229 -14.00 -17.40 -23.22
N ASN A 230 -12.65 -17.37 -23.22
CA ASN A 230 -11.90 -18.24 -24.14
C ASN A 230 -10.44 -18.47 -23.69
N PHE A 231 -10.27 -19.00 -22.47
CA PHE A 231 -8.95 -19.36 -21.93
C PHE A 231 -8.14 -20.23 -22.89
N LEU A 232 -8.77 -21.15 -23.62
CA LEU A 232 -8.08 -22.10 -24.50
C LEU A 232 -7.78 -21.58 -25.91
N SER A 233 -8.55 -20.63 -26.46
CA SER A 233 -8.40 -20.24 -27.88
C SER A 233 -7.35 -19.15 -28.14
N HIS A 234 -6.96 -18.39 -27.11
CA HIS A 234 -6.02 -17.25 -27.23
C HIS A 234 -4.63 -17.50 -26.64
N ILE A 235 -4.40 -18.66 -26.00
CA ILE A 235 -3.06 -19.02 -25.54
C ILE A 235 -2.24 -19.47 -26.76
N ARG A 236 -1.41 -18.56 -27.30
CA ARG A 236 -0.34 -18.95 -28.24
C ARG A 236 0.51 -20.06 -27.59
N LYS A 237 0.90 -21.09 -28.35
CA LYS A 237 1.68 -22.26 -27.87
C LYS A 237 2.89 -21.94 -26.97
N ARG A 238 3.53 -20.77 -27.12
CA ARG A 238 4.65 -20.31 -26.25
C ARG A 238 4.22 -19.88 -24.83
N LEU A 239 2.96 -19.48 -24.62
CA LEU A 239 2.41 -19.04 -23.33
C LEU A 239 1.84 -20.19 -22.50
N PHE A 240 1.43 -21.28 -23.16
CA PHE A 240 1.03 -22.52 -22.51
C PHE A 240 2.20 -23.19 -21.77
N ILE A 241 3.44 -22.87 -22.13
CA ILE A 241 4.65 -23.36 -21.43
C ILE A 241 5.06 -22.39 -20.31
N PHE A 242 4.90 -21.08 -20.52
CA PHE A 242 5.28 -20.07 -19.52
C PHE A 242 4.33 -19.99 -18.33
N ALA A 243 3.02 -20.15 -18.52
CA ALA A 243 2.05 -20.08 -17.42
C ALA A 243 2.22 -21.22 -16.40
N PRO A 244 2.40 -22.51 -16.79
CA PRO A 244 2.75 -23.57 -15.86
C PRO A 244 4.13 -23.38 -15.24
N LEU A 245 5.11 -22.84 -15.96
CA LEU A 245 6.44 -22.54 -15.40
C LEU A 245 6.34 -21.48 -14.29
N VAL A 246 5.62 -20.39 -14.53
CA VAL A 246 5.39 -19.34 -13.53
C VAL A 246 4.57 -19.90 -12.37
N LEU A 247 3.55 -20.72 -12.63
CA LEU A 247 2.76 -21.37 -11.59
C LEU A 247 3.60 -22.37 -10.78
N ALA A 248 4.48 -23.14 -11.43
CA ALA A 248 5.41 -24.06 -10.78
C ALA A 248 6.42 -23.30 -9.92
N VAL A 249 6.96 -22.17 -10.40
CA VAL A 249 7.80 -21.29 -9.59
C VAL A 249 7.02 -20.77 -8.39
N ILE A 250 5.76 -20.33 -8.57
CA ILE A 250 4.91 -19.89 -7.45
C ILE A 250 4.68 -21.03 -6.45
N ILE A 251 4.39 -22.26 -6.92
CA ILE A 251 4.19 -23.44 -6.07
C ILE A 251 5.48 -23.80 -5.33
N ILE A 252 6.63 -23.77 -5.99
CA ILE A 252 7.94 -24.02 -5.38
C ILE A 252 8.24 -22.96 -4.32
N LEU A 253 7.95 -21.68 -4.62
CA LEU A 253 8.08 -20.60 -3.64
C LEU A 253 7.12 -20.83 -2.47
N PHE A 254 5.87 -21.22 -2.72
CA PHE A 254 4.87 -21.48 -1.69
C PHE A 254 5.25 -22.68 -0.81
N TYR A 255 5.79 -23.74 -1.41
CA TYR A 255 6.29 -24.91 -0.69
C TYR A 255 7.51 -24.56 0.15
N ARG A 256 8.50 -23.87 -0.44
CA ARG A 256 9.75 -23.50 0.23
C ARG A 256 9.56 -22.48 1.35
N TYR A 257 8.65 -21.53 1.17
CA TYR A 257 8.40 -20.46 2.14
C TYR A 257 7.12 -20.66 2.94
N GLY A 258 6.38 -21.75 2.72
CA GLY A 258 5.12 -22.04 3.40
C GLY A 258 5.26 -22.06 4.92
N GLY A 259 6.34 -22.66 5.44
CA GLY A 259 6.66 -22.63 6.87
C GLY A 259 6.85 -21.21 7.43
N THR A 260 7.58 -20.34 6.72
CA THR A 260 7.73 -18.92 7.12
C THR A 260 6.40 -18.17 7.04
N ILE A 261 5.59 -18.43 6.00
CA ILE A 261 4.28 -17.80 5.82
C ILE A 261 3.36 -18.20 6.98
N ILE A 262 3.27 -19.49 7.29
CA ILE A 262 2.49 -20.01 8.43
C ILE A 262 3.02 -19.42 9.73
N TYR A 263 4.33 -19.45 9.98
CA TYR A 263 4.91 -18.86 11.18
C TYR A 263 4.57 -17.37 11.32
N LYS A 264 4.71 -16.56 10.25
CA LYS A 264 4.36 -15.14 10.30
C LYS A 264 2.86 -14.95 10.50
N LEU A 265 2.02 -15.75 9.86
CA LEU A 265 0.58 -15.72 10.01
C LEU A 265 0.18 -16.04 11.46
N THR A 266 0.71 -17.11 12.03
CA THR A 266 0.53 -17.50 13.44
C THR A 266 1.09 -16.45 14.39
N TYR A 267 2.26 -15.88 14.12
CA TYR A 267 2.83 -14.80 14.93
C TYR A 267 1.92 -13.56 14.93
N TYR A 268 1.39 -13.15 13.77
CA TYR A 268 0.46 -12.04 13.73
C TYR A 268 -0.83 -12.38 14.46
N LEU A 269 -1.41 -13.57 14.25
CA LEU A 269 -2.62 -14.01 14.95
C LEU A 269 -2.44 -14.11 16.47
N ASN A 270 -1.30 -14.61 16.96
CA ASN A 270 -1.03 -14.76 18.39
C ASN A 270 -0.64 -13.43 19.04
N ARG A 271 0.17 -12.60 18.35
CA ARG A 271 0.48 -11.24 18.82
C ARG A 271 -0.77 -10.36 18.86
N HIS A 272 -1.78 -10.65 18.03
CA HIS A 272 -3.08 -10.01 18.15
C HIS A 272 -3.70 -10.29 19.52
N GLU A 273 -3.66 -11.52 20.06
CA GLU A 273 -4.22 -11.81 21.39
C GLU A 273 -3.53 -11.01 22.52
N GLU A 274 -2.21 -10.85 22.47
CA GLU A 274 -1.44 -10.16 23.53
C GLU A 274 -1.49 -8.62 23.45
N THR A 275 -1.73 -8.02 22.28
CA THR A 275 -1.75 -6.55 22.11
C THR A 275 -3.15 -5.95 22.01
N LEU A 276 -4.21 -6.76 21.96
CA LEU A 276 -5.60 -6.32 21.78
C LEU A 276 -6.43 -6.22 23.06
N THR A 277 -5.95 -6.68 24.21
CA THR A 277 -6.66 -6.55 25.49
C THR A 277 -6.87 -5.07 25.82
N GLY A 278 -8.10 -4.57 25.61
CA GLY A 278 -8.53 -3.20 25.92
C GLY A 278 -8.74 -2.25 24.73
N LEU A 279 -8.46 -2.67 23.48
CA LEU A 279 -8.61 -1.80 22.29
C LEU A 279 -9.87 -2.17 21.47
N THR A 280 -10.63 -1.16 21.01
CA THR A 280 -11.85 -1.32 20.19
C THR A 280 -11.62 -2.14 18.91
N LEU A 281 -10.39 -2.14 18.38
CA LEU A 281 -9.98 -2.94 17.23
C LEU A 281 -10.09 -4.47 17.46
N ALA A 282 -10.07 -4.93 18.71
CA ALA A 282 -10.21 -6.35 19.05
C ALA A 282 -11.53 -6.96 18.57
N PHE A 283 -12.60 -6.16 18.54
CA PHE A 283 -13.92 -6.59 18.07
C PHE A 283 -14.01 -6.74 16.54
N LEU A 284 -13.06 -6.14 15.81
CA LEU A 284 -13.03 -6.11 14.35
C LEU A 284 -12.01 -7.08 13.76
N THR A 285 -11.18 -7.74 14.58
CA THR A 285 -10.18 -8.70 14.11
C THR A 285 -10.81 -10.05 13.82
N ILE A 286 -10.32 -10.70 12.76
CA ILE A 286 -10.72 -12.04 12.34
C ILE A 286 -9.63 -12.99 12.81
N ASN A 287 -9.88 -13.67 13.93
CA ASN A 287 -8.89 -14.53 14.58
C ASN A 287 -9.12 -16.01 14.25
N SER A 288 -10.34 -16.36 13.82
CA SER A 288 -10.72 -17.72 13.42
C SER A 288 -11.62 -17.71 12.18
N ILE A 289 -11.84 -18.89 11.58
CA ILE A 289 -12.80 -19.05 10.47
C ILE A 289 -14.24 -18.69 10.89
N PHE A 290 -14.56 -18.81 12.18
CA PHE A 290 -15.86 -18.44 12.74
C PHE A 290 -16.07 -16.92 12.80
N ASP A 291 -15.00 -16.12 12.73
CA ASP A 291 -15.07 -14.66 12.74
C ASP A 291 -15.33 -14.05 11.36
N ILE A 292 -15.53 -14.86 10.32
CA ILE A 292 -15.68 -14.37 8.93
C ILE A 292 -16.85 -13.39 8.76
N TYR A 293 -17.88 -13.48 9.62
CA TYR A 293 -19.00 -12.53 9.63
C TYR A 293 -18.57 -11.09 9.95
N LYS A 294 -17.42 -10.87 10.60
CA LYS A 294 -16.86 -9.54 10.90
C LYS A 294 -16.27 -8.86 9.66
N PHE A 295 -16.00 -9.62 8.59
CA PHE A 295 -15.28 -9.13 7.42
C PHE A 295 -15.84 -7.86 6.76
N PRO A 296 -17.16 -7.67 6.61
CA PRO A 296 -17.69 -6.40 6.08
C PRO A 296 -17.30 -5.19 6.95
N PHE A 297 -17.33 -5.35 8.27
CA PHE A 297 -16.93 -4.30 9.21
C PHE A 297 -15.41 -4.10 9.20
N THR A 298 -14.63 -5.19 9.23
CA THR A 298 -13.18 -5.18 9.06
C THR A 298 -12.77 -4.39 7.81
N TYR A 299 -13.43 -4.63 6.68
CA TYR A 299 -13.17 -3.92 5.42
C TYR A 299 -13.52 -2.43 5.50
N ILE A 300 -14.68 -2.08 6.09
CA ILE A 300 -15.07 -0.67 6.24
C ILE A 300 -14.10 0.07 7.17
N PHE A 301 -13.71 -0.55 8.29
CA PHE A 301 -12.79 0.04 9.25
C PHE A 301 -11.35 0.13 8.70
N SER A 302 -10.88 -0.86 7.95
CA SER A 302 -9.55 -0.80 7.35
C SER A 302 -9.41 0.38 6.40
N ASN A 303 -10.48 0.76 5.70
CA ASN A 303 -10.49 1.90 4.78
C ASN A 303 -10.42 3.27 5.47
N ILE A 304 -10.83 3.37 6.74
CA ILE A 304 -10.83 4.64 7.50
C ILE A 304 -9.66 4.76 8.46
N MET A 305 -8.90 3.68 8.69
CA MET A 305 -7.71 3.72 9.52
C MET A 305 -6.55 4.45 8.80
N PRO A 306 -5.72 5.20 9.53
CA PRO A 306 -5.81 5.43 10.98
C PRO A 306 -6.89 6.45 11.35
N ILE A 307 -7.60 6.25 12.47
CA ILE A 307 -8.66 7.16 12.93
C ILE A 307 -8.65 7.25 14.46
N ASP A 308 -8.57 8.49 14.94
CA ASP A 308 -8.52 8.83 16.35
C ASP A 308 -8.95 10.30 16.48
N MET A 309 -10.26 10.51 16.60
CA MET A 309 -10.82 11.86 16.64
C MET A 309 -10.61 12.50 18.00
N PHE A 310 -10.39 13.81 18.03
CA PHE A 310 -10.18 14.61 19.23
C PHE A 310 -8.92 14.24 20.03
N SER A 311 -8.00 13.49 19.42
CA SER A 311 -6.70 13.19 19.99
C SER A 311 -5.75 14.40 19.87
N GLY A 312 -4.81 14.55 20.81
CA GLY A 312 -3.80 15.62 20.78
C GLY A 312 -2.92 15.56 19.52
N LEU A 313 -2.15 16.62 19.23
CA LEU A 313 -1.38 16.74 17.99
C LEU A 313 0.12 16.37 18.15
N GLY A 314 0.46 15.51 19.10
CA GLY A 314 1.87 15.20 19.42
C GLY A 314 2.64 14.47 18.31
N SER A 315 1.95 13.79 17.39
CA SER A 315 2.56 13.09 16.26
C SER A 315 1.79 13.25 14.95
N TRP A 316 2.46 13.00 13.83
CA TRP A 316 1.87 13.08 12.49
C TRP A 316 0.76 12.06 12.26
N TYR A 317 0.86 10.90 12.92
CA TYR A 317 -0.19 9.90 13.00
C TYR A 317 -1.46 10.51 13.60
N LEU A 318 -1.38 11.25 14.71
CA LEU A 318 -2.54 11.85 15.36
C LEU A 318 -3.14 12.96 14.50
N VAL A 319 -2.32 13.77 13.83
CA VAL A 319 -2.79 14.76 12.84
C VAL A 319 -3.61 14.08 11.74
N VAL A 320 -3.06 13.02 11.13
CA VAL A 320 -3.79 12.26 10.09
C VAL A 320 -5.04 11.62 10.67
N SER A 321 -4.96 11.01 11.85
CA SER A 321 -6.05 10.28 12.48
C SER A 321 -7.26 11.17 12.79
N ASN A 322 -7.03 12.43 13.15
CA ASN A 322 -8.08 13.44 13.31
C ASN A 322 -8.72 13.82 11.96
N LEU A 323 -7.91 13.97 10.90
CA LEU A 323 -8.39 14.36 9.58
C LEU A 323 -9.05 13.20 8.80
N ASN A 324 -8.77 11.96 9.17
CA ASN A 324 -9.16 10.78 8.39
C ASN A 324 -10.66 10.48 8.42
N ILE A 325 -11.46 11.25 9.16
CA ILE A 325 -12.92 11.22 9.07
C ILE A 325 -13.41 11.42 7.62
N ILE A 326 -12.63 12.12 6.79
CA ILE A 326 -12.89 12.28 5.35
C ILE A 326 -12.89 10.96 4.57
N MET A 327 -12.29 9.90 5.11
CA MET A 327 -12.30 8.56 4.51
C MET A 327 -13.62 7.82 4.72
N CYS A 328 -14.49 8.26 5.63
CA CYS A 328 -15.79 7.62 5.88
C CYS A 328 -16.65 7.49 4.61
N PRO A 329 -16.93 8.59 3.87
CA PRO A 329 -17.63 8.49 2.58
C PRO A 329 -16.90 7.57 1.57
N ILE A 330 -15.58 7.58 1.55
CA ILE A 330 -14.81 6.74 0.64
C ILE A 330 -15.00 5.25 0.98
N SER A 331 -14.94 4.91 2.27
CA SER A 331 -15.12 3.56 2.76
C SER A 331 -16.52 3.02 2.47
N ILE A 332 -17.57 3.78 2.77
CA ILE A 332 -18.95 3.38 2.48
C ILE A 332 -19.16 3.19 0.97
N GLY A 333 -18.69 4.12 0.14
CA GLY A 333 -18.82 3.99 -1.31
C GLY A 333 -18.06 2.79 -1.88
N ALA A 334 -16.86 2.49 -1.36
CA ALA A 334 -16.09 1.31 -1.74
C ALA A 334 -16.79 0.01 -1.30
N ALA A 335 -17.40 -0.03 -0.11
CA ALA A 335 -18.17 -1.18 0.37
C ALA A 335 -19.43 -1.42 -0.48
N LEU A 336 -20.20 -0.37 -0.79
CA LEU A 336 -21.37 -0.46 -1.66
C LEU A 336 -20.99 -0.87 -3.09
N TYR A 337 -19.78 -0.53 -3.54
CA TYR A 337 -19.30 -0.94 -4.85
C TYR A 337 -19.18 -2.46 -5.00
N ILE A 338 -18.93 -3.21 -3.92
CA ILE A 338 -18.80 -4.68 -3.95
C ILE A 338 -20.04 -5.33 -4.60
N PHE A 339 -21.23 -4.78 -4.36
CA PHE A 339 -22.50 -5.29 -4.88
C PHE A 339 -22.88 -4.77 -6.28
N ARG A 340 -22.03 -3.95 -6.92
CA ARG A 340 -22.26 -3.42 -8.27
C ARG A 340 -21.65 -4.30 -9.36
N LYS A 341 -22.15 -4.16 -10.60
CA LYS A 341 -21.47 -4.73 -11.77
C LYS A 341 -20.13 -4.00 -11.98
N LYS A 342 -19.05 -4.76 -12.17
CA LYS A 342 -17.70 -4.23 -12.38
C LYS A 342 -17.40 -4.13 -13.87
N PRO A 343 -16.62 -3.14 -14.33
CA PRO A 343 -16.12 -3.11 -15.71
C PRO A 343 -15.27 -4.34 -16.06
N ASP A 344 -14.53 -4.86 -15.09
CA ASP A 344 -13.69 -6.05 -15.23
C ASP A 344 -13.71 -6.85 -13.94
N ASN A 345 -14.46 -7.96 -13.93
CA ASN A 345 -14.68 -8.77 -12.73
C ASN A 345 -13.38 -9.42 -12.24
N ILE A 346 -12.56 -9.91 -13.17
CA ILE A 346 -11.28 -10.57 -12.85
C ILE A 346 -10.35 -9.60 -12.12
N VAL A 347 -10.18 -8.40 -12.66
CA VAL A 347 -9.34 -7.37 -12.03
C VAL A 347 -9.89 -6.96 -10.68
N PHE A 348 -11.21 -6.72 -10.57
CA PHE A 348 -11.82 -6.35 -9.31
C PHE A 348 -11.58 -7.41 -8.24
N TRP A 349 -11.93 -8.66 -8.50
CA TRP A 349 -11.83 -9.74 -7.50
C TRP A 349 -10.39 -10.10 -7.17
N ALA A 350 -9.46 -10.03 -8.13
CA ALA A 350 -8.03 -10.23 -7.85
C ALA A 350 -7.48 -9.12 -6.93
N CYS A 351 -7.80 -7.85 -7.20
CA CYS A 351 -7.39 -6.74 -6.33
C CYS A 351 -8.09 -6.80 -4.95
N PHE A 352 -9.36 -7.19 -4.92
CA PHE A 352 -10.12 -7.34 -3.69
C PHE A 352 -9.57 -8.48 -2.84
N MET A 353 -9.20 -9.62 -3.43
CA MET A 353 -8.53 -10.73 -2.74
C MET A 353 -7.20 -10.26 -2.13
N LEU A 354 -6.37 -9.55 -2.90
CA LEU A 354 -5.11 -9.00 -2.40
C LEU A 354 -5.30 -8.10 -1.17
N TYR A 355 -6.32 -7.23 -1.22
CA TYR A 355 -6.70 -6.36 -0.11
C TYR A 355 -7.25 -7.17 1.09
N ALA A 356 -8.17 -8.10 0.84
CA ALA A 356 -8.82 -8.95 1.83
C ALA A 356 -7.82 -9.77 2.64
N VAL A 357 -6.88 -10.44 1.97
CA VAL A 357 -5.83 -11.21 2.66
C VAL A 357 -4.94 -10.28 3.49
N SER A 358 -4.63 -9.09 2.99
CA SER A 358 -3.79 -8.12 3.72
C SER A 358 -4.48 -7.58 4.98
N ILE A 359 -5.79 -7.32 4.94
CA ILE A 359 -6.52 -6.87 6.14
C ILE A 359 -6.71 -8.02 7.13
N VAL A 360 -7.03 -9.24 6.68
CA VAL A 360 -7.15 -10.40 7.60
C VAL A 360 -5.83 -10.68 8.32
N THR A 361 -4.70 -10.56 7.62
CA THR A 361 -3.38 -10.85 8.19
C THR A 361 -2.75 -9.71 8.97
N SER A 362 -3.25 -8.48 8.86
CA SER A 362 -2.59 -7.29 9.42
C SER A 362 -3.52 -6.13 9.72
N ILE A 363 -4.78 -6.38 10.12
CA ILE A 363 -5.76 -5.32 10.42
C ILE A 363 -5.25 -4.34 11.48
N ASN A 364 -4.50 -4.82 12.48
CA ASN A 364 -3.94 -4.00 13.55
C ASN A 364 -2.75 -3.14 13.13
N ILE A 365 -2.19 -3.38 11.94
CA ILE A 365 -1.03 -2.66 11.43
C ILE A 365 -1.47 -1.96 10.15
N PHE A 366 -2.16 -0.83 10.31
CA PHE A 366 -2.80 -0.11 9.18
C PHE A 366 -1.83 0.23 8.04
N ARG A 367 -0.56 0.48 8.36
CA ARG A 367 0.52 0.67 7.37
C ARG A 367 0.69 -0.53 6.43
N HIS A 368 0.41 -1.77 6.86
CA HIS A 368 0.60 -2.97 6.03
C HIS A 368 -0.33 -3.03 4.82
N TYR A 369 -1.53 -2.45 4.92
CA TYR A 369 -2.46 -2.36 3.78
C TYR A 369 -2.50 -0.94 3.16
N TYR A 370 -1.73 0.03 3.66
CA TYR A 370 -1.57 1.34 3.02
C TYR A 370 -1.13 1.23 1.56
N SER A 371 -0.18 0.33 1.25
CA SER A 371 0.26 0.11 -0.14
C SER A 371 -0.85 -0.37 -1.08
N LEU A 372 -1.97 -0.82 -0.52
CA LEU A 372 -3.16 -1.27 -1.25
C LEU A 372 -4.34 -0.28 -1.12
N LEU A 373 -4.19 0.84 -0.42
CA LEU A 373 -5.19 1.90 -0.33
C LEU A 373 -5.77 2.31 -1.70
N PRO A 374 -5.00 2.36 -2.82
CA PRO A 374 -5.58 2.70 -4.09
C PRO A 374 -6.68 1.72 -4.55
N VAL A 375 -6.70 0.45 -4.11
CA VAL A 375 -7.80 -0.49 -4.42
C VAL A 375 -9.14 0.06 -3.92
N THR A 376 -9.18 0.57 -2.69
CA THR A 376 -10.37 1.22 -2.11
C THR A 376 -10.72 2.50 -2.86
N LEU A 377 -9.72 3.34 -3.19
CA LEU A 377 -9.95 4.59 -3.92
C LEU A 377 -10.50 4.35 -5.32
N ILE A 378 -10.08 3.26 -5.99
CA ILE A 378 -10.60 2.83 -7.30
C ILE A 378 -12.07 2.42 -7.18
N ALA A 379 -12.39 1.55 -6.22
CA ALA A 379 -13.76 1.11 -5.97
C ALA A 379 -14.70 2.30 -5.71
N PHE A 380 -14.29 3.20 -4.81
CA PHE A 380 -15.05 4.41 -4.53
C PHE A 380 -15.19 5.33 -5.75
N SER A 381 -14.09 5.54 -6.49
CA SER A 381 -14.11 6.44 -7.65
C SER A 381 -15.05 5.94 -8.74
N ASP A 382 -15.02 4.63 -9.02
CA ASP A 382 -15.88 4.03 -10.03
C ASP A 382 -17.35 4.05 -9.60
N PHE A 383 -17.63 3.68 -8.34
CA PHE A 383 -18.96 3.81 -7.75
C PHE A 383 -19.50 5.23 -7.86
N SER A 384 -18.70 6.24 -7.52
CA SER A 384 -19.15 7.63 -7.56
C SER A 384 -19.34 8.15 -8.98
N VAL A 385 -18.61 7.62 -9.98
CA VAL A 385 -18.77 8.03 -11.38
C VAL A 385 -20.02 7.39 -12.00
N THR A 386 -20.26 6.09 -11.73
CA THR A 386 -21.29 5.29 -12.39
C THR A 386 -22.65 5.31 -11.70
N SER A 387 -22.70 5.65 -10.40
CA SER A 387 -23.95 5.62 -9.64
C SER A 387 -24.96 6.70 -10.05
N SER A 388 -26.24 6.31 -10.07
CA SER A 388 -27.38 7.21 -10.28
C SER A 388 -27.51 8.24 -9.17
N ARG A 389 -28.28 9.32 -9.43
CA ARG A 389 -28.53 10.37 -8.44
C ARG A 389 -29.17 9.84 -7.15
N ASN A 390 -30.11 8.88 -7.26
CA ASN A 390 -30.78 8.28 -6.11
C ASN A 390 -29.82 7.41 -5.29
N THR A 391 -28.99 6.59 -5.93
CA THR A 391 -27.95 5.83 -5.21
C THR A 391 -26.99 6.76 -4.49
N LYS A 392 -26.58 7.87 -5.11
CA LYS A 392 -25.71 8.86 -4.47
C LYS A 392 -26.36 9.49 -3.23
N ARG A 393 -27.67 9.79 -3.26
CA ARG A 393 -28.40 10.28 -2.09
C ARG A 393 -28.35 9.29 -0.92
N ILE A 394 -28.64 8.02 -1.18
CA ILE A 394 -28.58 6.95 -0.16
C ILE A 394 -27.16 6.84 0.39
N TYR A 395 -26.16 6.82 -0.48
CA TYR A 395 -24.75 6.79 -0.11
C TYR A 395 -24.36 7.96 0.81
N TYR A 396 -24.77 9.20 0.49
CA TYR A 396 -24.50 10.35 1.35
C TYR A 396 -25.18 10.23 2.71
N LEU A 397 -26.43 9.76 2.75
CA LEU A 397 -27.16 9.52 3.99
C LEU A 397 -26.44 8.50 4.88
N VAL A 398 -26.08 7.34 4.32
CA VAL A 398 -25.36 6.29 5.07
C VAL A 398 -24.00 6.78 5.55
N SER A 399 -23.27 7.53 4.72
CA SER A 399 -21.98 8.12 5.10
C SER A 399 -22.13 9.13 6.23
N PHE A 400 -23.17 9.97 6.19
CA PHE A 400 -23.47 10.94 7.24
C PHE A 400 -23.80 10.25 8.57
N VAL A 401 -24.67 9.23 8.54
CA VAL A 401 -25.00 8.43 9.73
C VAL A 401 -23.74 7.78 10.29
N PHE A 402 -22.88 7.22 9.44
CA PHE A 402 -21.64 6.59 9.90
C PHE A 402 -20.67 7.60 10.54
N VAL A 403 -20.50 8.77 9.93
CA VAL A 403 -19.70 9.87 10.51
C VAL A 403 -20.27 10.30 11.86
N PHE A 404 -21.59 10.46 11.97
CA PHE A 404 -22.25 10.84 13.21
C PHE A 404 -22.03 9.81 14.32
N VAL A 405 -22.15 8.51 14.00
CA VAL A 405 -21.86 7.42 14.95
C VAL A 405 -20.40 7.48 15.42
N LEU A 406 -19.44 7.70 14.52
CA LEU A 406 -18.04 7.81 14.89
C LEU A 406 -17.76 9.05 15.75
N LEU A 407 -18.38 10.19 15.45
CA LEU A 407 -18.26 11.40 16.27
C LEU A 407 -18.80 11.16 17.68
N ILE A 408 -19.92 10.45 17.83
CA ILE A 408 -20.44 10.08 19.15
C ILE A 408 -19.47 9.15 19.87
N PHE A 409 -19.00 8.11 19.18
CA PHE A 409 -18.11 7.12 19.76
C PHE A 409 -16.80 7.74 20.26
N TYR A 410 -16.10 8.51 19.43
CA TYR A 410 -14.84 9.15 19.82
C TYR A 410 -15.04 10.37 20.73
N GLY A 411 -16.14 11.11 20.58
CA GLY A 411 -16.40 12.33 21.35
C GLY A 411 -16.94 12.11 22.76
N PHE A 412 -17.81 11.11 22.97
CA PHE A 412 -18.47 10.88 24.26
C PHE A 412 -18.01 9.62 25.00
N VAL A 413 -17.64 8.56 24.28
CA VAL A 413 -17.33 7.26 24.88
C VAL A 413 -15.84 7.13 25.21
N ARG A 414 -14.96 7.79 24.46
CA ARG A 414 -13.50 7.76 24.65
C ARG A 414 -12.93 9.06 25.28
N GLY A 415 -13.71 10.14 25.27
CA GLY A 415 -13.34 11.43 25.87
C GLY A 415 -13.55 11.52 27.39
N ASN A 416 -14.15 10.47 27.98
CA ASN A 416 -14.12 10.14 29.41
C ASN A 416 -13.23 8.90 29.59
#